data_AF-A0A949X3N4-F1
#
_entry.id   AF-A0A949X3N4-F1
#
_cell.length_a   1.000
_cell.length_b   1.000
_cell.length_c   1.000
_cell.angle_alpha   90.00
_cell.angle_beta   90.00
_cell.angle_gamma   90.00
#
_symmetry.space_group_name_H-M   'P 1'
#
loop_
_entity.id
_entity.type
_entity.pdbx_description
1 polymer ?
#
loop_
_entity_poly.entity_id
_entity_poly.type
_entity_poly.pdbx_seq_one_letter_code
_entity_poly.pdbx_strand_id
1 'polypeptide(L)'
;MMKLTKDGKALYLHCLPADITGVSCETGEVDASVFDRYRTPLYKEASFKPYIIAAMIFLSKFKNPQETLKALESASKPRKMD
;
A
#
# COMPACT_ATOMS: atom_id res chain seq x y z
N MET A 1 -12.84 19.88 4.41
CA MET A 1 -12.53 19.02 5.58
C MET A 1 -11.03 18.98 5.95
N MET A 2 -10.11 18.77 4.99
CA MET A 2 -8.67 18.63 5.27
C MET A 2 -7.99 19.80 6.00
N LYS A 3 -8.49 21.03 5.86
CA LYS A 3 -7.98 22.24 6.53
C LYS A 3 -7.99 22.15 8.07
N LEU A 4 -8.90 21.36 8.65
CA LEU A 4 -9.05 21.21 10.10
C LEU A 4 -8.07 20.20 10.71
N THR A 5 -7.33 19.47 9.87
CA THR A 5 -6.35 18.48 10.32
C THR A 5 -5.04 19.16 10.77
N LYS A 6 -4.14 18.40 11.41
CA LYS A 6 -2.78 18.86 11.75
C LYS A 6 -2.11 19.48 10.51
N ASP A 7 -1.77 20.75 10.62
CA ASP A 7 -1.16 21.57 9.56
C ASP A 7 -1.95 21.60 8.23
N GLY A 8 -3.24 21.24 8.23
CA GLY A 8 -4.10 21.21 7.04
C GLY A 8 -3.75 20.11 6.02
N LYS A 9 -2.87 19.17 6.38
CA LYS A 9 -2.24 18.21 5.46
C LYS A 9 -2.06 16.81 6.03
N ALA A 10 -2.91 16.39 6.97
CA ALA A 10 -2.86 15.02 7.47
C ALA A 10 -2.83 14.00 6.32
N LEU A 11 -2.11 12.90 6.54
CA LEU A 11 -2.01 11.84 5.56
C LEU A 11 -3.38 11.18 5.38
N TYR A 12 -3.98 11.39 4.22
CA TYR A 12 -5.20 10.70 3.83
C TYR A 12 -4.88 9.27 3.41
N LEU A 13 -5.60 8.30 3.97
CA LEU A 13 -5.45 6.86 3.71
C LEU A 13 -6.79 6.30 3.23
N HIS A 14 -6.74 5.34 2.31
CA HIS A 14 -7.92 4.67 1.76
C HIS A 14 -7.50 3.36 1.10
N CYS A 15 -8.25 2.28 1.32
CA CYS A 15 -7.89 0.93 0.85
C CYS A 15 -8.07 0.71 -0.66
N LEU A 16 -8.79 1.62 -1.34
CA LEU A 16 -9.14 1.62 -2.77
C LEU A 16 -10.12 0.49 -3.19
N PRO A 17 -10.99 0.74 -4.19
CA PRO A 17 -11.28 2.05 -4.79
C PRO A 17 -11.99 2.98 -3.78
N ALA A 18 -11.82 4.30 -3.94
CA ALA A 18 -12.61 5.29 -3.22
C ALA A 18 -13.72 5.78 -4.12
N ASP A 19 -14.85 6.16 -3.54
CA ASP A 19 -15.92 6.86 -4.26
C ASP A 19 -15.60 8.36 -4.32
N ILE A 20 -15.24 8.85 -5.50
CA ILE A 20 -14.73 10.20 -5.72
C ILE A 20 -15.84 11.09 -6.28
N THR A 21 -16.21 12.12 -5.52
CA THR A 21 -17.21 13.12 -5.91
C THR A 21 -16.85 13.77 -7.25
N GLY A 22 -17.78 13.72 -8.20
CA GLY A 22 -17.65 14.29 -9.54
C GLY A 22 -16.76 13.50 -10.50
N VAL A 23 -16.25 12.32 -10.10
CA VAL A 23 -15.42 11.47 -10.96
C VAL A 23 -16.02 10.08 -11.09
N SER A 24 -16.16 9.33 -10.00
CA SER A 24 -16.76 7.98 -10.02
C SER A 24 -18.24 7.99 -9.62
N CYS A 25 -18.71 9.01 -8.91
CA CYS A 25 -20.10 9.18 -8.50
C CYS A 25 -20.44 10.68 -8.29
N GLU A 26 -21.73 11.04 -8.27
CA GLU A 26 -22.17 12.43 -8.08
C GLU A 26 -21.75 13.00 -6.71
N THR A 27 -21.96 12.24 -5.64
CA THR A 27 -21.50 12.54 -4.27
C THR A 27 -20.83 11.29 -3.71
N GLY A 28 -19.57 11.40 -3.29
CA GLY A 28 -18.78 10.28 -2.79
C GLY A 28 -18.12 10.54 -1.44
N GLU A 29 -17.14 9.70 -1.10
CA GLU A 29 -16.39 9.70 0.16
C GLU A 29 -15.34 10.83 0.21
N VAL A 30 -14.83 11.27 -0.94
CA VAL A 30 -13.70 12.22 -1.03
C VAL A 30 -13.82 13.16 -2.22
N ASP A 31 -13.40 14.42 -2.02
CA ASP A 31 -13.25 15.40 -3.11
C ASP A 31 -12.11 14.99 -4.07
N ALA A 32 -12.32 15.15 -5.38
CA ALA A 32 -11.32 14.84 -6.40
C ALA A 32 -9.94 15.49 -6.11
N SER A 33 -9.92 16.76 -5.70
CA SER A 33 -8.66 17.47 -5.40
C SER A 33 -7.93 16.93 -4.16
N VAL A 34 -8.65 16.38 -3.19
CA VAL A 34 -8.04 15.73 -2.02
C VAL A 34 -7.47 14.38 -2.44
N PHE A 35 -8.22 13.58 -3.20
CA PHE A 35 -7.75 12.29 -3.71
C PHE A 35 -6.49 12.45 -4.56
N ASP A 36 -6.50 13.35 -5.54
CA ASP A 36 -5.37 13.57 -6.46
C ASP A 36 -4.09 13.99 -5.73
N ARG A 37 -4.22 14.85 -4.71
CA ARG A 37 -3.08 15.28 -3.87
C ARG A 37 -2.42 14.11 -3.12
N TYR A 38 -3.19 13.08 -2.73
CA TYR A 38 -2.70 11.92 -1.98
C TYR A 38 -2.61 10.62 -2.81
N ARG A 39 -2.85 10.68 -4.12
CA ARG A 39 -2.87 9.51 -5.02
C ARG A 39 -1.60 8.67 -4.94
N THR A 40 -0.42 9.30 -4.98
CA THR A 40 0.86 8.58 -4.86
C THR A 40 1.02 7.88 -3.50
N PRO A 41 0.80 8.55 -2.35
CA PRO A 41 0.71 7.88 -1.06
C PRO A 41 -0.28 6.70 -1.00
N LEU A 42 -1.49 6.85 -1.54
CA LEU A 42 -2.51 5.78 -1.57
C LEU A 42 -2.06 4.57 -2.38
N TYR A 43 -1.43 4.80 -3.53
CA TYR A 43 -0.90 3.70 -4.35
C TYR A 43 0.29 3.02 -3.65
N LYS A 44 1.10 3.80 -2.93
CA LYS A 44 2.17 3.24 -2.11
C LYS A 44 1.62 2.43 -0.94
N GLU A 45 0.56 2.89 -0.27
CA GLU A 45 -0.18 2.15 0.77
C GLU A 45 -0.65 0.79 0.23
N ALA A 46 -1.37 0.77 -0.89
CA ALA A 46 -1.86 -0.45 -1.51
C ALA A 46 -0.72 -1.42 -1.92
N SER A 47 0.45 -0.89 -2.28
CA SER A 47 1.61 -1.70 -2.69
C SER A 47 2.14 -2.63 -1.58
N PHE A 48 1.82 -2.37 -0.31
CA PHE A 48 2.26 -3.22 0.81
C PHE A 48 1.44 -4.51 0.95
N LYS A 49 0.17 -4.53 0.50
CA LYS A 49 -0.74 -5.68 0.69
C LYS A 49 -0.17 -7.01 0.18
N PRO A 50 0.44 -7.09 -1.03
CA PRO A 50 1.05 -8.35 -1.50
C PRO A 50 2.18 -8.87 -0.60
N TYR A 51 3.02 -7.97 -0.08
CA TYR A 51 4.14 -8.36 0.79
C TYR A 51 3.68 -8.81 2.18
N ILE A 52 2.62 -8.20 2.71
CA ILE A 52 2.00 -8.63 3.98
C ILE A 52 1.42 -10.05 3.85
N ILE A 53 0.70 -10.34 2.76
CA ILE A 53 0.18 -11.69 2.50
C ILE A 53 1.33 -12.69 2.35
N ALA A 54 2.40 -12.32 1.64
CA ALA A 54 3.59 -13.16 1.52
C ALA A 54 4.24 -13.44 2.89
N ALA A 55 4.33 -12.44 3.77
CA ALA A 55 4.84 -12.61 5.12
C ALA A 55 3.96 -13.55 5.97
N MET A 56 2.63 -13.43 5.89
CA MET A 56 1.69 -14.33 6.56
C MET A 56 1.91 -15.78 6.13
N ILE A 57 2.01 -16.03 4.81
CA ILE A 57 2.28 -17.36 4.27
C ILE A 57 3.66 -17.86 4.75
N PHE A 58 4.69 -17.03 4.64
CA PHE A 58 6.06 -17.39 4.99
C PHE A 58 6.19 -17.83 6.46
N LEU A 59 5.61 -17.06 7.37
CA LEU A 59 5.61 -17.38 8.81
C LEU A 59 4.82 -18.65 9.12
N SER A 60 3.81 -19.01 8.31
CA SER A 60 3.05 -20.25 8.47
C SER A 60 3.74 -21.50 7.91
N LYS A 61 4.72 -21.33 7.01
CA LYS A 61 5.35 -22.44 6.26
C LYS A 61 6.79 -22.74 6.69
N PHE A 62 7.50 -21.78 7.26
CA PHE A 62 8.91 -21.93 7.64
C PHE A 62 9.09 -21.79 9.14
N LYS A 63 9.59 -22.85 9.78
CA LYS A 63 9.85 -22.88 11.23
C LYS A 63 10.92 -21.87 11.66
N ASN A 64 11.93 -21.64 10.82
CA ASN A 64 13.00 -20.66 11.05
C ASN A 64 13.06 -19.63 9.90
N PRO A 65 12.22 -18.58 9.95
CA PRO A 65 12.17 -17.52 8.95
C PRO A 65 13.53 -16.82 8.73
N GLN A 66 14.30 -16.59 9.80
CA GLN A 66 15.57 -15.86 9.75
C GLN A 66 16.61 -16.61 8.92
N GLU A 67 16.78 -17.91 9.17
CA GLU A 67 17.69 -18.76 8.42
C GLU A 67 17.27 -18.90 6.95
N THR A 68 15.97 -19.06 6.71
CA THR A 68 15.41 -19.17 5.36
C THR A 68 15.68 -17.91 4.53
N LEU A 69 15.46 -16.73 5.11
CA LEU A 69 15.74 -15.45 4.44
C LEU A 69 17.24 -15.27 4.15
N LYS A 70 18.12 -15.62 5.11
CA LYS A 70 19.57 -15.56 4.91
C LYS A 70 20.04 -16.49 3.79
N ALA A 71 19.42 -17.66 3.67
CA ALA A 71 19.71 -18.60 2.59
C ALA A 71 19.27 -18.05 1.22
N LEU A 72 18.10 -17.41 1.14
CA LEU A 72 17.61 -16.77 -0.09
C LEU A 72 18.52 -15.61 -0.54
N GLU A 73 18.92 -14.76 0.39
CA GLU A 73 19.89 -13.67 0.15
C GLU A 73 21.22 -14.23 -0.36
N SER A 74 21.80 -15.22 0.33
CA SER A 74 23.08 -15.83 -0.03
C SER A 74 23.04 -16.52 -1.41
N ALA A 75 21.91 -17.14 -1.76
CA ALA A 75 21.73 -17.75 -3.06
C ALA A 75 21.63 -16.71 -4.20
N SER A 76 21.24 -15.48 -3.89
CA SER A 76 21.21 -14.32 -4.82
C SER A 76 20.62 -14.64 -6.20
N LYS A 77 19.57 -15.49 -6.23
CA LYS A 77 18.99 -15.95 -7.50
C LYS A 77 18.31 -14.77 -8.20
N PRO A 78 18.64 -14.50 -9.48
CA PRO A 78 18.02 -13.40 -10.20
C PRO A 78 16.52 -13.67 -10.38
N ARG A 79 15.70 -12.64 -10.12
CA ARG A 79 14.25 -12.72 -10.33
C ARG A 79 13.87 -12.68 -11.83
N LYS A 80 14.68 -12.01 -12.65
CA LYS A 80 14.54 -11.90 -14.11
C LYS A 80 15.85 -12.34 -14.76
N MET A 81 15.78 -13.05 -15.89
CA MET A 81 16.93 -13.68 -16.56
C MET A 81 17.47 -12.84 -17.73
N ASP A 82 17.14 -11.55 -17.73
CA ASP A 82 17.44 -10.62 -18.82
C ASP A 82 18.91 -10.17 -18.78
#